data_AF-A0A6A7AVL8-F1
#
_entry.id   AF-A0A6A7AVL8-F1
#
_cell.length_a   1.000
_cell.length_b   1.000
_cell.length_c   1.000
_cell.angle_alpha   90.00
_cell.angle_beta   90.00
_cell.angle_gamma   90.00
#
_symmetry.space_group_name_H-M   'P 1'
#
loop_
_entity.id
_entity.type
_entity.pdbx_description
1 polymer ?
#
loop_
_entity_poly.entity_id
_entity_poly.type
_entity_poly.pdbx_seq_one_letter_code
_entity_poly.pdbx_strand_id
1 'polypeptide(L)'
;MNHIVINHAKLVLIRCVEDAAAPLVKLLGLPYAAIPQRFSRSRLAPSLNDPARDNARVDANGVFDATRPGECSIQPWGSVRSDA
;
A
#
# COMPACT_ATOMS: atom_id res chain seq x y z
N MET A 1 -18.54 -0.70 6.33
CA MET A 1 -17.09 -0.55 6.50
C MET A 1 -16.81 0.91 6.72
N ASN A 2 -16.25 1.26 7.87
CA ASN A 2 -16.00 2.65 8.23
C ASN A 2 -14.54 2.99 7.90
N HIS A 3 -14.29 4.25 7.55
CA HIS A 3 -12.93 4.74 7.37
C HIS A 3 -12.48 5.42 8.65
N ILE A 4 -11.35 5.00 9.19
CA ILE A 4 -10.73 5.61 10.36
C ILE A 4 -9.31 6.07 10.00
N VAL A 5 -8.77 7.01 10.76
CA VAL A 5 -7.39 7.47 10.62
C VAL A 5 -6.62 7.06 11.87
N ILE A 6 -5.52 6.33 11.67
CA ILE A 6 -4.58 5.98 12.73
C ILE A 6 -3.30 6.81 12.60
N ASN A 7 -2.72 7.20 13.72
CA ASN A 7 -1.43 7.86 13.77
C ASN A 7 -0.34 6.83 14.12
N HIS A 8 0.50 6.47 13.15
CA HIS A 8 1.58 5.51 13.38
C HIS A 8 2.92 6.22 13.52
N ALA A 9 3.60 6.01 14.66
CA ALA A 9 4.81 6.74 15.05
C ALA A 9 5.94 6.74 14.01
N LYS A 10 6.07 5.67 13.22
CA LYS A 10 7.10 5.55 12.17
C LYS A 10 6.60 5.77 10.74
N LEU A 11 5.30 5.55 10.52
CA LEU A 11 4.76 5.42 9.16
C LEU A 11 3.92 6.62 8.73
N VAL A 12 3.51 7.49 9.66
CA VAL A 12 2.62 8.66 9.54
C VAL A 12 1.13 8.36 9.74
N LEU A 13 0.26 9.32 9.38
CA LEU A 13 -1.19 9.21 9.38
C LEU A 13 -1.64 8.26 8.28
N ILE A 14 -2.46 7.28 8.63
CA ILE A 14 -2.94 6.25 7.70
C ILE A 14 -4.45 6.15 7.81
N ARG A 15 -5.14 6.30 6.67
CA ARG A 15 -6.57 6.02 6.55
C ARG A 15 -6.78 4.53 6.26
N CYS A 16 -7.50 3.84 7.12
CA CYS A 16 -7.72 2.40 7.05
C CYS A 16 -9.20 2.04 7.16
N VAL A 17 -9.52 0.77 6.91
CA VAL A 17 -10.89 0.26 6.93
C VAL A 17 -11.14 -0.46 8.25
N GLU A 18 -12.09 0.04 9.02
CA GLU A 18 -12.63 -0.66 10.19
C GLU A 18 -13.71 -1.64 9.75
N ASP A 19 -13.54 -2.89 10.19
CA ASP A 19 -14.58 -3.90 10.06
C ASP A 19 -15.66 -3.64 11.11
N ALA A 20 -16.91 -3.43 10.68
CA ALA A 20 -18.00 -3.17 11.63
C ALA A 20 -18.47 -4.46 12.32
N ALA A 21 -18.15 -5.63 11.75
CA ALA A 21 -18.59 -6.93 12.27
C ALA A 21 -17.59 -7.55 13.25
N ALA A 22 -16.35 -7.06 13.29
CA ALA A 22 -15.29 -7.55 14.17
C ALA A 22 -14.37 -6.39 14.58
N PRO A 23 -13.77 -6.39 15.78
CA PRO A 23 -12.88 -5.30 16.25
C PRO A 23 -11.51 -5.36 15.54
N LEU A 24 -11.51 -5.26 14.21
CA LEU A 24 -10.35 -5.42 13.35
C LEU A 24 -10.21 -4.20 12.44
N VAL A 25 -8.97 -3.74 12.31
CA VAL A 25 -8.57 -2.68 11.39
C VAL A 25 -7.81 -3.31 10.23
N LYS A 26 -8.27 -3.06 9.00
CA LYS A 26 -7.67 -3.54 7.77
C LYS A 26 -6.87 -2.41 7.11
N LEU A 27 -5.58 -2.69 6.88
CA LEU A 27 -4.64 -1.81 6.19
C LEU A 27 -4.25 -2.48 4.86
N LEU A 28 -4.59 -1.85 3.74
CA LEU A 28 -4.43 -2.42 2.42
C LEU A 28 -3.43 -1.63 1.58
N GLY A 29 -2.62 -2.35 0.80
CA GLY A 29 -1.69 -1.75 -0.15
C GLY A 29 -0.58 -0.92 0.48
N LEU A 30 -0.13 -1.26 1.69
CA LEU A 30 1.00 -0.61 2.33
C LEU A 30 2.29 -0.93 1.57
N PRO A 31 3.01 0.08 1.04
CA PRO A 31 4.30 -0.16 0.41
C PRO A 31 5.36 -0.52 1.46
N TYR A 32 6.02 -1.64 1.27
CA TYR A 32 7.13 -2.07 2.13
C TYR A 32 8.51 -1.78 1.50
N ALA A 33 8.60 -1.75 0.18
CA ALA A 33 9.85 -1.49 -0.53
C ALA A 33 9.62 -0.86 -1.91
N ALA A 34 10.60 -0.11 -2.41
CA ALA A 34 10.63 0.47 -3.76
C ALA A 34 11.75 -0.16 -4.59
N ILE A 35 11.51 -0.35 -5.87
CA ILE A 35 12.51 -0.78 -6.84
C ILE A 35 12.73 0.40 -7.81
N PRO A 36 13.83 1.16 -7.69
CA PRO A 36 14.04 2.38 -8.47
C PRO A 36 14.18 2.11 -9.97
N GLN A 37 14.70 0.93 -10.34
CA GLN A 37 14.79 0.46 -11.72
C GLN A 37 14.63 -1.05 -11.79
N ARG A 38 14.11 -1.57 -12.91
CA ARG A 38 14.00 -3.02 -13.12
C ARG A 38 15.35 -3.71 -12.90
N PHE A 39 15.32 -4.88 -12.25
CA PHE A 39 16.51 -5.68 -11.88
C PHE A 39 17.47 -5.06 -10.84
N SER A 40 17.12 -3.93 -10.23
CA SER A 40 17.87 -3.42 -9.07
C SER A 40 17.41 -4.05 -7.75
N ARG A 41 18.26 -3.94 -6.73
CA ARG A 41 17.87 -4.28 -5.35
C ARG A 41 16.75 -3.37 -4.87
N SER A 42 15.78 -3.95 -4.17
CA SER A 42 14.76 -3.19 -3.47
C SER A 42 15.36 -2.30 -2.37
N ARG A 43 14.84 -1.09 -2.24
CA ARG A 43 15.13 -0.18 -1.13
C ARG A 43 13.94 -0.17 -0.18
N LEU A 44 14.22 -0.17 1.12
CA LEU A 44 13.19 -0.05 2.16
C LEU A 44 12.42 1.26 2.00
N ALA A 45 11.10 1.23 2.22
CA ALA A 45 10.30 2.45 2.33
C ALA A 45 10.37 2.97 3.77
N PRO A 46 11.05 4.10 4.05
CA PRO A 46 11.25 4.57 5.43
C PRO A 46 9.97 5.19 6.03
N SER A 47 9.09 5.74 5.18
CA SER A 47 7.83 6.39 5.56
C SER A 47 6.84 6.33 4.40
N LEU A 48 5.53 6.40 4.70
CA LEU A 48 4.47 6.45 3.69
C LEU A 48 4.34 7.83 3.02
N ASN A 49 4.90 8.87 3.64
CA ASN A 49 4.94 10.23 3.08
C ASN A 49 6.32 10.57 2.48
N ASP A 50 7.16 9.57 2.21
CA ASP A 50 8.48 9.80 1.59
C ASP A 50 8.31 10.48 0.21
N PRO A 51 8.75 11.74 0.05
CA PRO A 51 8.59 12.49 -1.20
C PRO A 51 9.45 11.96 -2.34
N ALA A 52 10.46 11.14 -2.04
CA ALA A 52 11.24 10.44 -3.07
C ALA A 52 10.46 9.28 -3.72
N ARG A 53 9.26 8.98 -3.22
CA ARG A 53 8.29 8.10 -3.85
C ARG A 53 7.16 8.93 -4.43
N ASP A 54 6.78 8.61 -5.66
CA ASP A 54 5.51 9.00 -6.24
C ASP A 54 4.37 8.24 -5.52
N ASN A 55 4.04 8.66 -4.31
CA ASN A 55 2.97 8.08 -3.50
C ASN A 55 1.67 8.83 -3.79
N ALA A 56 1.06 8.59 -4.95
CA ALA A 56 -0.25 9.12 -5.35
C ALA A 56 -1.43 8.79 -4.40
N ARG A 57 -1.15 8.12 -3.27
CA ARG A 57 -2.11 7.73 -2.23
C ARG A 57 -2.03 8.63 -0.98
N VAL A 58 -1.10 9.58 -0.92
CA VAL A 58 -1.04 10.57 0.17
C VAL A 58 -1.88 11.78 -0.22
N ASP A 59 -2.86 12.15 0.60
CA ASP A 59 -3.69 13.32 0.36
C ASP A 59 -3.00 14.65 0.75
N ALA A 60 -3.64 15.78 0.46
CA ALA A 60 -3.09 17.11 0.76
C ALA A 60 -2.87 17.37 2.27
N ASN A 61 -3.45 16.55 3.14
CA ASN A 61 -3.27 16.62 4.59
C ASN A 61 -2.17 15.66 5.09
N GLY A 62 -1.45 15.00 4.18
CA GLY A 62 -0.40 14.05 4.53
C GLY A 62 -0.92 12.72 5.07
N VAL A 63 -2.18 12.34 4.76
CA VAL A 63 -2.74 11.05 5.16
C VAL A 63 -2.58 10.05 4.02
N PHE A 64 -1.94 8.92 4.30
CA PHE A 64 -1.84 7.82 3.35
C PHE A 64 -3.14 7.02 3.30
N ASP A 65 -3.76 6.91 2.13
CA ASP A 65 -4.93 6.09 1.88
C ASP A 65 -4.56 4.60 1.79
N ALA A 66 -4.84 3.82 2.84
CA ALA A 66 -4.69 2.36 2.90
C ALA A 66 -6.04 1.62 2.83
N THR A 67 -7.07 2.23 2.21
CA THR A 67 -8.41 1.63 2.14
C THR A 67 -8.62 0.66 0.97
N ARG A 68 -7.69 0.62 0.03
CA ARG A 68 -7.73 -0.22 -1.18
C ARG A 68 -6.46 -1.04 -1.38
N PRO A 69 -6.54 -2.23 -2.02
CA PRO A 69 -5.36 -3.00 -2.39
C PRO A 69 -4.37 -2.19 -3.26
N GLY A 70 -3.10 -2.59 -3.25
CA GLY A 70 -2.12 -2.08 -4.20
C GLY A 70 -2.21 -2.84 -5.53
N GLU A 71 -1.53 -2.31 -6.54
CA GLU A 71 -1.37 -2.99 -7.82
C GLU A 71 -0.66 -4.34 -7.65
N CYS A 72 -1.09 -5.33 -8.42
CA CYS A 72 -0.37 -6.60 -8.50
C CYS A 72 0.93 -6.44 -9.28
N SER A 73 1.91 -7.31 -8.99
CA SER A 73 3.10 -7.40 -9.85
C SER A 73 2.71 -7.83 -11.26
N ILE A 74 3.45 -7.32 -12.25
CA ILE A 74 3.30 -7.69 -13.65
C ILE A 74 3.42 -9.21 -13.77
N GLN A 75 2.36 -9.84 -14.26
CA GLN A 75 2.27 -11.29 -14.45
C GLN A 75 1.22 -11.60 -15.53
N PRO A 76 1.26 -12.79 -16.14
CA PRO A 76 0.19 -13.24 -17.04
C PRO A 76 -1.16 -13.23 -16.31
N TRP A 77 -2.23 -12.80 -17.00
CA TRP A 77 -3.58 -12.75 -16.43
C TRP A 77 -4.47 -13.80 -17.10
N GLY A 78 -4.88 -14.83 -16.34
CA GLY A 78 -5.89 -15.81 -16.77
C GLY A 78 -5.45 -16.82 -17.86
N SER A 79 -5.62 -18.11 -17.56
CA SER A 79 -5.49 -19.27 -18.46
C SER A 79 -4.30 -19.28 -19.43
N VAL A 80 -3.09 -19.42 -18.90
CA VAL A 80 -2.05 -20.11 -19.68
C VAL A 80 -2.37 -21.60 -19.55
N ARG A 81 -2.92 -22.22 -20.60
CA ARG A 81 -2.92 -23.68 -20.67
C ARG A 81 -1.46 -24.10 -20.86
N SER A 82 -0.89 -24.73 -19.84
CA SER A 82 0.37 -25.47 -19.98
C SER A 82 0.13 -26.53 -21.06
N ASP A 83 0.85 -26.45 -22.17
CA ASP A 83 0.91 -27.46 -23.22
C ASP A 83 2.06 -28.46 -23.02
N ALA A 84 2.69 -28.44 -21.83
CA ALA A 84 3.68 -29.44 -21.41
C ALA A 84 3.03 -30.76 -20.99
#